data_AF-A0A3D4XQI9-F1
#
_entry.id   AF-A0A3D4XQI9-F1
#
_cell.length_a   1.000
_cell.length_b   1.000
_cell.length_c   1.000
_cell.angle_alpha   90.00
_cell.angle_beta   90.00
_cell.angle_gamma   90.00
#
_symmetry.space_group_name_H-M   'P 1'
#
loop_
_entity.id
_entity.type
_entity.pdbx_description
1 polymer ?
#
loop_
_entity_poly.entity_id
_entity_poly.type
_entity_poly.pdbx_seq_one_letter_code
_entity_poly.pdbx_strand_id
1 'polypeptide(L)'
;YVLASPETATDADYENIEAVIAHEYFHNWTGNRITCRDWFQLSLKEGFTVFRDQSFTADRTSKAVKRIEDVTLLRTRQFAEDASPLSHPIRPESYIEINNFYTLTVYEKGAEVVRMLHTLLGAEGFRRGSDLYFARHDGQAVTCDDFVSAMQDANEMDLAQFRRWYSQAGTPTVSVSTQYDSASKIFSLTLAQSYPNQLLPLLIPIKIGLLDAQTGEDLLPPTLLQFNQMQQVFSFESIASTPVLSILREFSAPVHINYSRSVEEFAFLSEYDRDTFNRWEAFQQLAQHVILNLVANKALATAEQEDMVILLAIVEKLLTQPIVDLAYFSLLLTLPSEAYLAEHMTVVDFEGIHRARESVLTVMAQVFCAPLTALYHAYHKDESGDFSAEAIGRRRVKNACLALLGKIDTPAHHAMAHTQFLQAKNMTDQMAALTVIVHNNHPEKEACLQQFYTQWQMQALVIDKWFALQASSPSQNVLETIKVLRHHCAFDLKNPNRVRALIGGFSQNNPVNFHAKNGQGYQFLADTIIELNAINPQVASRMLTPLTAWRKVDASAQALMKHQLQRIMATEHISNDVYELASKSLD
;
A
#
# COMPACT_ATOMS: atom_id res chain seq x y z
N TYR A 1 -12.04 15.85 -1.95
CA TYR A 1 -10.90 16.00 -2.86
C TYR A 1 -11.03 17.25 -3.74
N VAL A 2 -11.17 18.45 -3.17
CA VAL A 2 -11.27 19.70 -3.96
C VAL A 2 -10.61 20.87 -3.22
N LEU A 3 -11.00 21.09 -1.96
CA LEU A 3 -10.55 22.24 -1.18
C LEU A 3 -9.12 22.01 -0.66
N ALA A 4 -8.21 22.93 -0.96
CA ALA A 4 -6.85 22.93 -0.42
C ALA A 4 -6.30 24.36 -0.29
N SER A 5 -5.57 24.59 0.78
CA SER A 5 -4.64 25.71 0.94
C SER A 5 -3.37 25.19 1.62
N PRO A 6 -2.21 25.87 1.51
CA PRO A 6 -0.98 25.42 2.16
C PRO A 6 -1.14 25.18 3.66
N GLU A 7 -2.01 25.95 4.31
CA GLU A 7 -2.26 25.87 5.75
C GLU A 7 -3.27 24.79 6.13
N THR A 8 -4.06 24.25 5.20
CA THR A 8 -5.16 23.31 5.51
C THR A 8 -4.98 21.92 4.89
N ALA A 9 -4.13 21.78 3.87
CA ALA A 9 -3.91 20.56 3.10
C ALA A 9 -2.43 20.17 3.11
N THR A 10 -2.15 18.88 3.35
CA THR A 10 -0.79 18.33 3.25
C THR A 10 -0.40 18.09 1.79
N ASP A 11 0.88 17.84 1.53
CA ASP A 11 1.37 17.49 0.18
C ASP A 11 0.61 16.26 -0.38
N ALA A 12 0.38 15.26 0.46
CA ALA A 12 -0.43 14.09 0.11
C ALA A 12 -1.89 14.45 -0.20
N ASP A 13 -2.48 15.45 0.46
CA ASP A 13 -3.83 15.92 0.09
C ASP A 13 -3.81 16.57 -1.29
N TYR A 14 -2.80 17.38 -1.61
CA TYR A 14 -2.65 17.98 -2.94
C TYR A 14 -2.48 16.93 -4.03
N GLU A 15 -1.60 15.95 -3.82
CA GLU A 15 -1.40 14.83 -4.76
C GLU A 15 -2.70 14.02 -4.94
N ASN A 16 -3.44 13.76 -3.86
CA ASN A 16 -4.73 13.07 -3.93
C ASN A 16 -5.82 13.90 -4.63
N ILE A 17 -5.85 15.22 -4.43
CA ILE A 17 -6.77 16.11 -5.14
C ILE A 17 -6.44 16.10 -6.63
N GLU A 18 -5.16 16.21 -6.98
CA GLU A 18 -4.70 16.14 -8.37
C GLU A 18 -5.09 14.80 -9.02
N ALA A 19 -4.82 13.67 -8.35
CA ALA A 19 -5.15 12.34 -8.84
C ALA A 19 -6.66 12.17 -9.06
N VAL A 20 -7.49 12.58 -8.09
CA VAL A 20 -8.95 12.45 -8.20
C VAL A 20 -9.53 13.38 -9.27
N ILE A 21 -9.06 14.64 -9.38
CA ILE A 21 -9.49 15.53 -10.47
C ILE A 21 -9.13 14.94 -11.83
N ALA A 22 -7.92 14.40 -11.97
CA ALA A 22 -7.49 13.75 -13.20
C ALA A 22 -8.34 12.51 -13.51
N HIS A 23 -8.61 11.67 -12.52
CA HIS A 23 -9.48 10.49 -12.62
C HIS A 23 -10.85 10.86 -13.20
N GLU A 24 -11.55 11.82 -12.58
CA GLU A 24 -12.87 12.26 -13.04
C GLU A 24 -12.82 12.92 -14.43
N TYR A 25 -11.76 13.65 -14.74
CA TYR A 25 -11.55 14.21 -16.08
C TYR A 25 -11.33 13.10 -17.13
N PHE A 26 -10.58 12.07 -16.80
CA PHE A 26 -10.30 10.94 -17.68
C PHE A 26 -11.54 10.09 -17.96
N HIS A 27 -12.43 9.94 -16.98
CA HIS A 27 -13.74 9.32 -17.19
C HIS A 27 -14.56 9.94 -18.31
N ASN A 28 -14.32 11.20 -18.69
CA ASN A 28 -14.96 11.80 -19.86
C ASN A 28 -14.84 10.93 -21.12
N TRP A 29 -13.72 10.23 -21.31
CA TRP A 29 -13.56 9.24 -22.38
C TRP A 29 -13.74 7.80 -21.88
N THR A 30 -13.06 7.43 -20.80
CA THR A 30 -13.04 6.06 -20.26
C THR A 30 -14.11 5.87 -19.19
N GLY A 31 -15.38 6.05 -19.57
CA GLY A 31 -16.52 5.89 -18.67
C GLY A 31 -17.80 6.59 -19.15
N ASN A 32 -17.66 7.76 -19.79
CA ASN A 32 -18.77 8.58 -20.27
C ASN A 32 -19.02 8.39 -21.78
N ARG A 33 -18.05 8.78 -22.64
CA ARG A 33 -18.15 8.60 -24.10
C ARG A 33 -18.28 7.12 -24.46
N ILE A 34 -17.58 6.26 -23.73
CA ILE A 34 -17.72 4.81 -23.81
C ILE A 34 -18.02 4.32 -22.40
N THR A 35 -19.21 3.77 -22.20
CA THR A 35 -19.71 3.40 -20.89
C THR A 35 -19.87 1.89 -20.72
N CYS A 36 -20.26 1.44 -19.53
CA CYS A 36 -20.44 0.02 -19.23
C CYS A 36 -21.80 -0.47 -19.76
N ARG A 37 -21.81 -1.58 -20.53
CA ARG A 37 -23.04 -2.25 -20.97
C ARG A 37 -23.91 -2.70 -19.80
N ASP A 38 -23.26 -3.19 -18.75
CA ASP A 38 -23.86 -3.64 -17.49
C ASP A 38 -22.83 -3.45 -16.36
N TRP A 39 -23.28 -3.51 -15.11
CA TRP A 39 -22.43 -3.22 -13.95
C TRP A 39 -21.35 -4.27 -13.67
N PHE A 40 -21.45 -5.47 -14.25
CA PHE A 40 -20.34 -6.44 -14.17
C PHE A 40 -19.10 -5.91 -14.91
N GLN A 41 -19.29 -5.03 -15.90
CA GLN A 41 -18.21 -4.39 -16.64
C GLN A 41 -17.58 -3.20 -15.90
N LEU A 42 -17.81 -3.00 -14.59
CA LEU A 42 -17.34 -1.81 -13.87
C LEU A 42 -15.82 -1.58 -14.05
N SER A 43 -15.01 -2.64 -14.01
CA SER A 43 -13.55 -2.54 -14.19
C SER A 43 -13.12 -2.06 -15.59
N LEU A 44 -13.99 -2.13 -16.61
CA LEU A 44 -13.74 -1.52 -17.92
C LEU A 44 -13.44 -0.01 -17.78
N LYS A 45 -14.29 0.70 -17.03
CA LYS A 45 -14.11 2.13 -16.82
C LYS A 45 -13.18 2.41 -15.65
N GLU A 46 -13.31 1.67 -14.55
CA GLU A 46 -12.54 1.94 -13.34
C GLU A 46 -11.07 1.53 -13.50
N GLY A 47 -10.79 0.29 -13.90
CA GLY A 47 -9.41 -0.18 -14.06
C GLY A 47 -8.65 0.63 -15.10
N PHE A 48 -9.27 0.97 -16.24
CA PHE A 48 -8.60 1.80 -17.24
C PHE A 48 -8.42 3.25 -16.79
N THR A 49 -9.37 3.83 -16.06
CA THR A 49 -9.25 5.21 -15.57
C THR A 49 -8.24 5.31 -14.44
N VAL A 50 -8.21 4.35 -13.51
CA VAL A 50 -7.18 4.24 -12.47
C VAL A 50 -5.79 4.12 -13.10
N PHE A 51 -5.60 3.25 -14.10
CA PHE A 51 -4.32 3.20 -14.82
C PHE A 51 -3.90 4.57 -15.38
N ARG A 52 -4.86 5.34 -15.92
CA ARG A 52 -4.59 6.67 -16.49
C ARG A 52 -4.25 7.72 -15.43
N ASP A 53 -4.93 7.73 -14.28
CA ASP A 53 -4.57 8.63 -13.17
C ASP A 53 -3.22 8.25 -12.55
N GLN A 54 -2.92 6.96 -12.42
CA GLN A 54 -1.63 6.48 -11.93
C GLN A 54 -0.50 6.93 -12.86
N SER A 55 -0.69 6.79 -14.18
CA SER A 55 0.25 7.30 -15.18
C SER A 55 0.42 8.82 -15.12
N PHE A 56 -0.68 9.56 -14.96
CA PHE A 56 -0.66 11.02 -14.86
C PHE A 56 0.10 11.50 -13.62
N THR A 57 -0.22 10.96 -12.44
CA THR A 57 0.49 11.29 -11.20
C THR A 57 1.98 10.93 -11.32
N ALA A 58 2.31 9.76 -11.85
CA ALA A 58 3.69 9.33 -12.05
C ALA A 58 4.50 10.26 -12.98
N ASP A 59 3.88 10.81 -14.03
CA ASP A 59 4.52 11.79 -14.93
C ASP A 59 4.65 13.19 -14.32
N ARG A 60 3.85 13.53 -13.29
CA ARG A 60 3.85 14.84 -12.63
C ARG A 60 4.69 14.90 -11.38
N THR A 61 4.84 13.78 -10.68
CA THR A 61 5.56 13.69 -9.41
C THR A 61 6.79 12.80 -9.56
N SER A 62 6.77 11.58 -9.02
CA SER A 62 7.83 10.59 -9.13
C SER A 62 7.25 9.24 -9.53
N LYS A 63 7.77 8.69 -10.63
CA LYS A 63 7.38 7.37 -11.14
C LYS A 63 7.66 6.26 -10.14
N ALA A 64 8.81 6.32 -9.48
CA ALA A 64 9.21 5.34 -8.48
C ALA A 64 8.26 5.38 -7.27
N VAL A 65 8.03 6.58 -6.71
CA VAL A 65 7.15 6.78 -5.57
C VAL A 65 5.73 6.31 -5.86
N LYS A 66 5.14 6.77 -6.96
CA LYS A 66 3.77 6.39 -7.32
C LYS A 66 3.65 4.87 -7.50
N ARG A 67 4.63 4.24 -8.15
CA ARG A 67 4.62 2.79 -8.31
C ARG A 67 4.71 2.05 -6.98
N ILE A 68 5.59 2.49 -6.07
CA ILE A 68 5.74 1.91 -4.74
C ILE A 68 4.44 2.04 -3.94
N GLU A 69 3.80 3.21 -3.95
CA GLU A 69 2.55 3.47 -3.24
C GLU A 69 1.41 2.58 -3.77
N ASP A 70 1.25 2.47 -5.09
CA ASP A 70 0.23 1.63 -5.73
C ASP A 70 0.40 0.15 -5.41
N VAL A 71 1.63 -0.37 -5.50
CA VAL A 71 1.92 -1.78 -5.20
C VAL A 71 1.77 -2.07 -3.72
N THR A 72 2.14 -1.13 -2.84
CA THR A 72 1.96 -1.27 -1.39
C THR A 72 0.47 -1.36 -1.05
N LEU A 73 -0.37 -0.50 -1.64
CA LEU A 73 -1.83 -0.55 -1.47
C LEU A 73 -2.38 -1.90 -1.95
N LEU A 74 -1.95 -2.35 -3.14
CA LEU A 74 -2.39 -3.61 -3.71
C LEU A 74 -2.06 -4.79 -2.79
N ARG A 75 -0.82 -4.90 -2.32
CA ARG A 75 -0.39 -6.04 -1.48
C ARG A 75 -0.98 -6.02 -0.09
N THR A 76 -1.13 -4.85 0.53
CA THR A 76 -1.60 -4.76 1.93
C THR A 76 -3.11 -4.79 2.05
N ARG A 77 -3.85 -4.43 0.99
CA ARG A 77 -5.32 -4.33 1.03
C ARG A 77 -5.99 -5.17 -0.04
N GLN A 78 -5.59 -5.06 -1.30
CA GLN A 78 -6.24 -5.80 -2.40
C GLN A 78 -5.95 -7.31 -2.33
N PHE A 79 -4.72 -7.73 -2.06
CA PHE A 79 -4.40 -9.16 -1.89
C PHE A 79 -5.13 -9.77 -0.68
N ALA A 80 -5.31 -9.00 0.39
CA ALA A 80 -6.12 -9.41 1.54
C ALA A 80 -7.60 -9.58 1.15
N GLU A 81 -8.14 -8.68 0.33
CA GLU A 81 -9.50 -8.79 -0.23
C GLU A 81 -9.64 -10.04 -1.12
N ASP A 82 -8.67 -10.29 -2.02
CA ASP A 82 -8.62 -11.45 -2.91
C ASP A 82 -8.48 -12.79 -2.17
N ALA A 83 -7.93 -12.78 -0.96
CA ALA A 83 -7.81 -13.94 -0.07
C ALA A 83 -8.99 -14.07 0.93
N SER A 84 -9.94 -13.13 0.91
CA SER A 84 -11.09 -13.09 1.81
C SER A 84 -12.32 -13.81 1.24
N PRO A 85 -13.36 -14.06 2.04
CA PRO A 85 -14.66 -14.52 1.53
C PRO A 85 -15.34 -13.55 0.54
N LEU A 86 -14.82 -12.33 0.42
CA LEU A 86 -15.28 -11.33 -0.53
C LEU A 86 -14.53 -11.37 -1.86
N SER A 87 -13.61 -12.33 -2.02
CA SER A 87 -12.85 -12.52 -3.27
C SER A 87 -13.77 -12.62 -4.48
N HIS A 88 -13.47 -11.84 -5.50
CA HIS A 88 -14.21 -11.82 -6.75
C HIS A 88 -13.24 -11.47 -7.91
N PRO A 89 -13.52 -11.87 -9.15
CA PRO A 89 -12.71 -11.42 -10.28
C PRO A 89 -12.93 -9.92 -10.54
N ILE A 90 -12.04 -9.29 -11.32
CA ILE A 90 -12.19 -7.87 -11.68
C ILE A 90 -13.47 -7.60 -12.51
N ARG A 91 -14.02 -8.63 -13.16
CA ARG A 91 -15.37 -8.63 -13.75
C ARG A 91 -16.23 -9.63 -12.96
N PRO A 92 -16.93 -9.20 -11.89
CA PRO A 92 -17.70 -10.08 -11.01
C PRO A 92 -18.71 -10.95 -11.76
N GLU A 93 -19.00 -12.14 -11.22
CA GLU A 93 -20.02 -13.04 -11.79
C GLU A 93 -21.40 -12.89 -11.13
N SER A 94 -21.45 -12.37 -9.89
CA SER A 94 -22.68 -12.14 -9.14
C SER A 94 -22.48 -11.08 -8.04
N TYR A 95 -23.54 -10.37 -7.67
CA TYR A 95 -23.58 -9.45 -6.53
C TYR A 95 -25.00 -9.42 -5.93
N ILE A 96 -25.12 -9.10 -4.63
CA ILE A 96 -26.42 -8.72 -4.04
C ILE A 96 -26.58 -7.20 -4.14
N GLU A 97 -25.59 -6.44 -3.68
CA GLU A 97 -25.57 -4.98 -3.74
C GLU A 97 -24.38 -4.48 -4.55
N ILE A 98 -24.63 -3.74 -5.64
CA ILE A 98 -23.57 -3.28 -6.54
C ILE A 98 -22.62 -2.29 -5.85
N ASN A 99 -23.10 -1.53 -4.87
CA ASN A 99 -22.26 -0.60 -4.11
C ASN A 99 -21.14 -1.31 -3.33
N ASN A 100 -21.29 -2.60 -3.03
CA ASN A 100 -20.24 -3.43 -2.41
C ASN A 100 -19.12 -3.84 -3.38
N PHE A 101 -19.26 -3.58 -4.69
CA PHE A 101 -18.27 -3.93 -5.72
C PHE A 101 -17.44 -2.73 -6.22
N TYR A 102 -17.56 -1.59 -5.55
CA TYR A 102 -16.60 -0.48 -5.64
C TYR A 102 -15.38 -0.81 -4.78
N THR A 103 -14.64 -1.84 -5.19
CA THR A 103 -13.59 -2.50 -4.41
C THR A 103 -12.20 -2.25 -4.98
N LEU A 104 -11.18 -2.54 -4.18
CA LEU A 104 -9.78 -2.48 -4.61
C LEU A 104 -9.50 -3.46 -5.75
N THR A 105 -10.21 -4.58 -5.80
CA THR A 105 -10.10 -5.53 -6.90
C THR A 105 -10.60 -4.95 -8.23
N VAL A 106 -11.75 -4.27 -8.26
CA VAL A 106 -12.26 -3.66 -9.49
C VAL A 106 -11.39 -2.49 -9.97
N TYR A 107 -10.90 -1.68 -9.02
CA TYR A 107 -10.13 -0.47 -9.27
C TYR A 107 -8.64 -0.77 -9.47
N GLU A 108 -7.94 -1.17 -8.40
CA GLU A 108 -6.47 -1.28 -8.37
C GLU A 108 -5.98 -2.52 -9.11
N LYS A 109 -6.55 -3.71 -8.85
CA LYS A 109 -6.18 -4.91 -9.63
C LYS A 109 -6.63 -4.78 -11.08
N GLY A 110 -7.77 -4.11 -11.33
CA GLY A 110 -8.20 -3.72 -12.67
C GLY A 110 -7.15 -2.88 -13.41
N ALA A 111 -6.57 -1.88 -12.74
CA ALA A 111 -5.49 -1.06 -13.27
C ALA A 111 -4.22 -1.88 -13.56
N GLU A 112 -3.88 -2.84 -12.70
CA GLU A 112 -2.76 -3.74 -12.93
C GLU A 112 -2.98 -4.66 -14.14
N VAL A 113 -4.21 -5.10 -14.40
CA VAL A 113 -4.55 -5.84 -15.63
C VAL A 113 -4.39 -4.96 -16.87
N VAL A 114 -4.80 -3.70 -16.82
CA VAL A 114 -4.54 -2.73 -17.90
C VAL A 114 -3.04 -2.47 -18.07
N ARG A 115 -2.28 -2.36 -16.97
CA ARG A 115 -0.82 -2.18 -16.97
C ARG A 115 -0.08 -3.39 -17.54
N MET A 116 -0.60 -4.61 -17.34
CA MET A 116 -0.06 -5.81 -17.98
C MET A 116 -0.25 -5.77 -19.50
N LEU A 117 -1.40 -5.30 -20.01
CA LEU A 117 -1.59 -5.06 -21.45
C LEU A 117 -0.59 -4.03 -21.97
N HIS A 118 -0.44 -2.90 -21.26
CA HIS A 118 0.56 -1.89 -21.60
C HIS A 118 1.99 -2.48 -21.62
N THR A 119 2.30 -3.36 -20.67
CA THR A 119 3.61 -4.02 -20.58
C THR A 119 3.85 -4.98 -21.74
N LEU A 120 2.86 -5.79 -22.11
CA LEU A 120 2.97 -6.75 -23.21
C LEU A 120 3.06 -6.08 -24.59
N LEU A 121 2.30 -5.00 -24.79
CA LEU A 121 2.17 -4.32 -26.08
C LEU A 121 3.19 -3.18 -26.26
N GLY A 122 3.80 -2.71 -25.17
CA GLY A 122 4.57 -1.47 -25.14
C GLY A 122 3.69 -0.23 -25.28
N ALA A 123 4.28 0.95 -25.04
CA ALA A 123 3.55 2.22 -25.03
C ALA A 123 2.88 2.53 -26.38
N GLU A 124 3.59 2.31 -27.49
CA GLU A 124 3.03 2.55 -28.84
C GLU A 124 1.91 1.57 -29.18
N GLY A 125 2.07 0.29 -28.83
CA GLY A 125 1.04 -0.72 -29.11
C GLY A 125 -0.21 -0.52 -28.29
N PHE A 126 -0.05 -0.22 -27.00
CA PHE A 126 -1.16 0.15 -26.13
C PHE A 126 -1.89 1.41 -26.62
N ARG A 127 -1.14 2.40 -27.13
CA ARG A 127 -1.74 3.61 -27.71
C ARG A 127 -2.57 3.29 -28.95
N ARG A 128 -2.04 2.49 -29.89
CA ARG A 128 -2.80 2.05 -31.09
C ARG A 128 -4.07 1.30 -30.70
N GLY A 129 -3.99 0.39 -29.73
CA GLY A 129 -5.15 -0.34 -29.22
C GLY A 129 -6.19 0.57 -28.57
N SER A 130 -5.74 1.58 -27.80
CA SER A 130 -6.62 2.59 -27.23
C SER A 130 -7.31 3.43 -28.30
N ASP A 131 -6.59 3.89 -29.33
CA ASP A 131 -7.16 4.65 -30.44
C ASP A 131 -8.21 3.83 -31.21
N LEU A 132 -7.95 2.53 -31.43
CA LEU A 132 -8.91 1.63 -32.06
C LEU A 132 -10.14 1.40 -31.18
N TYR A 133 -9.96 1.25 -29.86
CA TYR A 133 -11.05 1.14 -28.90
C TYR A 133 -11.95 2.37 -28.95
N PHE A 134 -11.36 3.57 -28.94
CA PHE A 134 -12.12 4.81 -29.07
C PHE A 134 -12.84 4.92 -30.41
N ALA A 135 -12.17 4.59 -31.52
CA ALA A 135 -12.77 4.68 -32.85
C ALA A 135 -13.96 3.73 -33.05
N ARG A 136 -13.93 2.54 -32.43
CA ARG A 136 -14.99 1.53 -32.58
C ARG A 136 -16.21 1.77 -31.68
N HIS A 137 -15.97 2.26 -30.48
CA HIS A 137 -16.96 2.17 -29.40
C HIS A 137 -17.42 3.51 -28.84
N ASP A 138 -16.95 4.62 -29.40
CA ASP A 138 -17.45 5.95 -29.06
C ASP A 138 -18.98 6.05 -29.18
N GLY A 139 -19.63 6.56 -28.13
CA GLY A 139 -21.09 6.68 -28.02
C GLY A 139 -21.82 5.39 -27.64
N GLN A 140 -21.09 4.34 -27.24
CA GLN A 140 -21.67 3.01 -26.93
C GLN A 140 -21.45 2.59 -25.48
N ALA A 141 -22.29 1.65 -25.03
CA ALA A 141 -22.10 0.91 -23.80
C ALA A 141 -21.52 -0.48 -24.14
N VAL A 142 -20.30 -0.78 -23.69
CA VAL A 142 -19.51 -1.95 -24.14
C VAL A 142 -19.01 -2.80 -22.97
N THR A 143 -18.23 -3.84 -23.28
CA THR A 143 -17.73 -4.84 -22.32
C THR A 143 -16.21 -4.80 -22.17
N CYS A 144 -15.70 -5.46 -21.12
CA CYS A 144 -14.26 -5.70 -20.97
C CYS A 144 -13.66 -6.46 -22.17
N ASP A 145 -14.43 -7.36 -22.80
CA ASP A 145 -13.96 -8.14 -23.95
C ASP A 145 -13.78 -7.27 -25.20
N ASP A 146 -14.60 -6.23 -25.38
CA ASP A 146 -14.45 -5.26 -26.48
C ASP A 146 -13.13 -4.48 -26.36
N PHE A 147 -12.76 -4.07 -25.13
CA PHE A 147 -11.49 -3.41 -24.86
C PHE A 147 -10.28 -4.30 -25.18
N VAL A 148 -10.27 -5.55 -24.69
CA VAL A 148 -9.17 -6.50 -24.99
C VAL A 148 -9.12 -6.82 -26.48
N SER A 149 -10.26 -6.90 -27.16
CA SER A 149 -10.31 -7.17 -28.60
C SER A 149 -9.75 -6.02 -29.43
N ALA A 150 -10.02 -4.76 -29.06
CA ALA A 150 -9.38 -3.61 -29.69
C ALA A 150 -7.86 -3.59 -29.48
N MET A 151 -7.38 -3.98 -28.28
CA MET A 151 -5.95 -4.10 -28.00
C MET A 151 -5.27 -5.19 -28.84
N GLN A 152 -5.92 -6.34 -28.99
CA GLN A 152 -5.46 -7.47 -29.81
C GLN A 152 -5.42 -7.09 -31.30
N ASP A 153 -6.51 -6.55 -31.84
CA ASP A 153 -6.65 -6.24 -33.27
C ASP A 153 -5.67 -5.16 -33.75
N ALA A 154 -5.31 -4.20 -32.87
CA ALA A 154 -4.37 -3.13 -33.21
C ALA A 154 -2.89 -3.56 -33.16
N ASN A 155 -2.60 -4.76 -32.65
CA ASN A 155 -1.22 -5.19 -32.34
C ASN A 155 -0.87 -6.60 -32.82
N GLU A 156 -1.79 -7.32 -33.45
CA GLU A 156 -1.58 -8.70 -33.94
C GLU A 156 -1.06 -9.66 -32.84
N MET A 157 -1.36 -9.38 -31.58
CA MET A 157 -0.98 -10.22 -30.43
C MET A 157 -2.17 -11.05 -29.97
N ASP A 158 -2.02 -12.36 -29.84
CA ASP A 158 -3.07 -13.21 -29.27
C ASP A 158 -3.25 -12.94 -27.77
N LEU A 159 -4.41 -12.37 -27.41
CA LEU A 159 -4.80 -12.08 -26.03
C LEU A 159 -5.90 -13.03 -25.54
N ALA A 160 -6.16 -14.15 -26.22
CA ALA A 160 -7.16 -15.13 -25.80
C ALA A 160 -6.86 -15.68 -24.40
N GLN A 161 -5.61 -16.04 -24.12
CA GLN A 161 -5.19 -16.47 -22.78
C GLN A 161 -5.24 -15.34 -21.75
N PHE A 162 -4.93 -14.11 -22.17
CA PHE A 162 -4.92 -12.94 -21.28
C PHE A 162 -6.30 -12.65 -20.68
N ARG A 163 -7.39 -12.91 -21.42
CA ARG A 163 -8.77 -12.71 -20.96
C ARG A 163 -9.11 -13.45 -19.66
N ARG A 164 -8.37 -14.49 -19.29
CA ARG A 164 -8.55 -15.22 -18.01
C ARG A 164 -8.40 -14.32 -16.79
N TRP A 165 -7.61 -13.25 -16.86
CA TRP A 165 -7.49 -12.27 -15.77
C TRP A 165 -8.80 -11.57 -15.41
N TYR A 166 -9.76 -11.50 -16.34
CA TYR A 166 -11.07 -10.88 -16.10
C TYR A 166 -12.05 -11.79 -15.37
N SER A 167 -11.86 -13.11 -15.43
CA SER A 167 -12.80 -14.10 -14.86
C SER A 167 -12.25 -14.83 -13.63
N GLN A 168 -11.03 -14.49 -13.19
CA GLN A 168 -10.33 -15.23 -12.14
C GLN A 168 -10.09 -14.39 -10.89
N ALA A 169 -10.69 -14.82 -9.78
CA ALA A 169 -10.53 -14.23 -8.44
C ALA A 169 -9.33 -14.81 -7.71
N GLY A 170 -8.74 -14.06 -6.77
CA GLY A 170 -7.56 -14.47 -6.02
C GLY A 170 -6.24 -14.05 -6.66
N THR A 171 -5.15 -14.22 -5.92
CA THR A 171 -3.80 -13.80 -6.31
C THR A 171 -2.94 -15.01 -6.74
N PRO A 172 -2.32 -14.98 -7.94
CA PRO A 172 -1.39 -16.01 -8.38
C PRO A 172 -0.12 -16.06 -7.53
N THR A 173 0.45 -17.24 -7.35
CA THR A 173 1.82 -17.41 -6.85
C THR A 173 2.73 -17.91 -7.97
N VAL A 174 3.83 -17.20 -8.22
CA VAL A 174 4.91 -17.64 -9.11
C VAL A 174 6.08 -18.15 -8.27
N SER A 175 6.31 -19.46 -8.31
CA SER A 175 7.49 -20.11 -7.76
C SER A 175 8.66 -20.01 -8.73
N VAL A 176 9.84 -19.71 -8.19
CA VAL A 176 11.04 -19.39 -8.97
C VAL A 176 12.18 -20.30 -8.53
N SER A 177 12.89 -20.89 -9.48
CA SER A 177 14.15 -21.56 -9.23
C SER A 177 15.17 -21.26 -10.33
N THR A 178 16.43 -21.09 -9.95
CA THR A 178 17.51 -20.69 -10.83
C THR A 178 18.60 -21.76 -10.86
N GLN A 179 19.27 -21.88 -12.00
CA GLN A 179 20.44 -22.74 -12.16
C GLN A 179 21.43 -22.06 -13.10
N TYR A 180 22.71 -22.04 -12.72
CA TYR A 180 23.78 -21.55 -13.59
C TYR A 180 24.76 -22.69 -13.90
N ASP A 181 24.99 -22.93 -15.18
CA ASP A 181 26.04 -23.81 -15.68
C ASP A 181 27.24 -22.98 -16.11
N SER A 182 28.33 -23.05 -15.32
CA SER A 182 29.55 -22.30 -15.58
C SER A 182 30.36 -22.82 -16.77
N ALA A 183 30.19 -24.10 -17.15
CA ALA A 183 30.89 -24.69 -18.28
C ALA A 183 30.29 -24.21 -19.61
N SER A 184 28.96 -24.18 -19.71
CA SER A 184 28.23 -23.70 -20.89
C SER A 184 27.90 -22.20 -20.85
N LYS A 185 28.08 -21.54 -19.70
CA LYS A 185 27.72 -20.12 -19.47
C LYS A 185 26.23 -19.85 -19.69
N ILE A 186 25.39 -20.78 -19.21
CA ILE A 186 23.93 -20.71 -19.35
C ILE A 186 23.30 -20.51 -17.98
N PHE A 187 22.50 -19.46 -17.85
CA PHE A 187 21.60 -19.25 -16.72
C PHE A 187 20.19 -19.72 -17.10
N SER A 188 19.61 -20.61 -16.31
CA SER A 188 18.25 -21.11 -16.51
C SER A 188 17.34 -20.66 -15.37
N LEU A 189 16.22 -20.04 -15.74
CA LEU A 189 15.15 -19.59 -14.85
C LEU A 189 13.93 -20.48 -15.07
N THR A 190 13.59 -21.27 -14.06
CA THR A 190 12.35 -22.05 -14.06
C THR A 190 11.29 -21.30 -13.28
N LEU A 191 10.14 -21.08 -13.91
CA LEU A 191 8.97 -20.45 -13.32
C LEU A 191 7.83 -21.46 -13.27
N ALA A 192 7.12 -21.51 -12.15
CA ALA A 192 5.90 -22.30 -12.00
C ALA A 192 4.80 -21.41 -11.40
N GLN A 193 3.60 -21.44 -11.97
CA GLN A 193 2.45 -20.69 -11.45
C GLN A 193 1.47 -21.62 -10.75
N SER A 194 0.93 -21.16 -9.64
CA SER A 194 -0.17 -21.80 -8.92
C SER A 194 -1.23 -20.77 -8.55
N TYR A 195 -2.46 -21.25 -8.42
CA TYR A 195 -3.63 -20.42 -8.16
C TYR A 195 -4.61 -21.13 -7.24
N PRO A 196 -5.30 -20.40 -6.35
CA PRO A 196 -6.46 -20.96 -5.65
C PRO A 196 -7.51 -21.48 -6.63
N ASN A 197 -7.88 -22.77 -6.51
CA ASN A 197 -9.03 -23.40 -7.18
C ASN A 197 -9.04 -23.44 -8.73
N GLN A 198 -7.90 -23.25 -9.43
CA GLN A 198 -7.88 -23.24 -10.90
C GLN A 198 -6.71 -24.01 -11.52
N LEU A 199 -6.96 -24.61 -12.70
CA LEU A 199 -6.05 -25.54 -13.39
C LEU A 199 -5.44 -25.00 -14.69
N LEU A 200 -5.87 -23.83 -15.19
CA LEU A 200 -5.41 -23.26 -16.45
C LEU A 200 -4.37 -22.15 -16.21
N PRO A 201 -3.27 -22.10 -16.99
CA PRO A 201 -2.24 -21.09 -16.79
C PRO A 201 -2.70 -19.70 -17.21
N LEU A 202 -2.31 -18.67 -16.49
CA LEU A 202 -2.41 -17.29 -16.94
C LEU A 202 -1.24 -16.93 -17.87
N LEU A 203 -1.44 -15.90 -18.70
CA LEU A 203 -0.35 -15.19 -19.35
C LEU A 203 0.14 -14.11 -18.37
N ILE A 204 1.31 -14.33 -17.76
CA ILE A 204 1.91 -13.47 -16.74
C ILE A 204 3.14 -12.77 -17.36
N PRO A 205 3.12 -11.45 -17.60
CA PRO A 205 4.31 -10.71 -18.00
C PRO A 205 5.28 -10.57 -16.81
N ILE A 206 6.50 -11.11 -16.96
CA ILE A 206 7.55 -11.00 -15.94
C ILE A 206 8.75 -10.23 -16.49
N LYS A 207 8.96 -9.00 -16.01
CA LYS A 207 10.18 -8.24 -16.29
C LYS A 207 11.30 -8.71 -15.38
N ILE A 208 12.48 -8.95 -15.93
CA ILE A 208 13.67 -9.36 -15.18
C ILE A 208 14.90 -8.52 -15.51
N GLY A 209 15.85 -8.51 -14.59
CA GLY A 209 17.25 -8.17 -14.81
C GLY A 209 18.16 -9.26 -14.23
N LEU A 210 19.30 -9.47 -14.87
CA LEU A 210 20.36 -10.37 -14.42
C LEU A 210 21.57 -9.51 -14.08
N LEU A 211 21.87 -9.34 -12.79
CA LEU A 211 22.88 -8.42 -12.32
C LEU A 211 24.20 -9.15 -12.09
N ASP A 212 25.30 -8.53 -12.46
CA ASP A 212 26.63 -8.98 -12.08
C ASP A 212 26.81 -8.87 -10.57
N ALA A 213 27.15 -9.99 -9.90
CA ALA A 213 27.18 -10.07 -8.44
C ALA A 213 28.29 -9.22 -7.77
N GLN A 214 29.19 -8.61 -8.54
CA GLN A 214 30.26 -7.74 -8.02
C GLN A 214 29.97 -6.26 -8.27
N THR A 215 29.43 -5.94 -9.45
CA THR A 215 29.26 -4.55 -9.90
C THR A 215 27.84 -4.05 -9.80
N GLY A 216 26.84 -4.94 -9.79
CA GLY A 216 25.42 -4.56 -9.86
C GLY A 216 24.93 -4.21 -11.26
N GLU A 217 25.81 -4.25 -12.27
CA GLU A 217 25.45 -3.93 -13.65
C GLU A 217 24.58 -5.04 -14.26
N ASP A 218 23.59 -4.64 -15.06
CA ASP A 218 22.79 -5.60 -15.83
C ASP A 218 23.67 -6.29 -16.88
N LEU A 219 23.78 -7.61 -16.81
CA LEU A 219 24.52 -8.46 -17.76
C LEU A 219 23.83 -8.54 -19.12
N LEU A 220 22.51 -8.34 -19.15
CA LEU A 220 21.67 -8.29 -20.34
C LEU A 220 20.69 -7.12 -20.23
N PRO A 221 20.22 -6.54 -21.36
CA PRO A 221 19.11 -5.61 -21.32
C PRO A 221 17.92 -6.18 -20.55
N PRO A 222 17.17 -5.35 -19.77
CA PRO A 222 15.98 -5.78 -19.07
C PRO A 222 15.04 -6.55 -20.01
N THR A 223 14.64 -7.76 -19.60
CA THR A 223 13.94 -8.70 -20.48
C THR A 223 12.53 -8.92 -19.98
N LEU A 224 11.55 -8.88 -20.90
CA LEU A 224 10.16 -9.23 -20.61
C LEU A 224 9.90 -10.69 -21.01
N LEU A 225 9.57 -11.52 -20.02
CA LEU A 225 9.20 -12.91 -20.21
C LEU A 225 7.67 -13.03 -20.32
N GLN A 226 7.20 -13.73 -21.35
CA GLN A 226 5.80 -14.12 -21.48
C GLN A 226 5.61 -15.49 -20.85
N PHE A 227 5.33 -15.52 -19.54
CA PHE A 227 5.12 -16.78 -18.82
C PHE A 227 3.68 -17.25 -19.00
N ASN A 228 3.47 -18.28 -19.82
CA ASN A 228 2.14 -18.68 -20.29
C ASN A 228 1.81 -20.17 -20.09
N GLN A 229 2.71 -20.92 -19.46
CA GLN A 229 2.52 -22.33 -19.10
C GLN A 229 2.40 -22.48 -17.59
N MET A 230 1.92 -23.64 -17.12
CA MET A 230 1.90 -23.94 -15.67
C MET A 230 3.32 -23.96 -15.10
N GLN A 231 4.28 -24.47 -15.87
CA GLN A 231 5.70 -24.40 -15.59
C GLN A 231 6.44 -24.15 -16.90
N GLN A 232 7.44 -23.27 -16.89
CA GLN A 232 8.21 -22.89 -18.06
C GLN A 232 9.67 -22.61 -17.68
N VAL A 233 10.61 -22.98 -18.55
CA VAL A 233 12.03 -22.70 -18.37
C VAL A 233 12.46 -21.67 -19.41
N PHE A 234 13.17 -20.64 -18.95
CA PHE A 234 13.81 -19.62 -19.78
C PHE A 234 15.32 -19.73 -19.62
N SER A 235 16.05 -19.87 -20.72
CA SER A 235 17.51 -20.02 -20.71
C SER A 235 18.16 -18.79 -21.36
N PHE A 236 19.19 -18.29 -20.69
CA PHE A 236 19.97 -17.13 -21.08
C PHE A 236 21.41 -17.58 -21.29
N GLU A 237 21.89 -17.42 -22.52
CA GLU A 237 23.24 -17.82 -22.92
C GLU A 237 24.24 -16.69 -22.72
N SER A 238 25.54 -17.03 -22.76
CA SER A 238 26.64 -16.07 -22.70
C SER A 238 26.67 -15.25 -21.41
N ILE A 239 26.21 -15.83 -20.30
CA ILE A 239 26.26 -15.24 -18.97
C ILE A 239 27.63 -15.53 -18.35
N ALA A 240 28.44 -14.51 -18.08
CA ALA A 240 29.86 -14.69 -17.75
C ALA A 240 30.11 -15.27 -16.34
N SER A 241 29.24 -14.96 -15.39
CA SER A 241 29.31 -15.30 -13.97
C SER A 241 27.90 -15.57 -13.44
N THR A 242 27.76 -16.22 -12.29
CA THR A 242 26.44 -16.44 -11.67
C THR A 242 25.76 -15.09 -11.40
N PRO A 243 24.61 -14.78 -12.02
CA PRO A 243 23.95 -13.50 -11.83
C PRO A 243 23.10 -13.47 -10.56
N VAL A 244 22.86 -12.27 -10.04
CA VAL A 244 21.78 -12.00 -9.08
C VAL A 244 20.50 -11.66 -9.85
N LEU A 245 19.40 -12.33 -9.53
CA LEU A 245 18.13 -12.18 -10.25
C LEU A 245 17.24 -11.07 -9.63
N SER A 246 17.08 -9.98 -10.37
CA SER A 246 16.01 -9.00 -10.16
C SER A 246 14.77 -9.45 -10.94
N ILE A 247 13.80 -10.06 -10.25
CA ILE A 247 12.57 -10.59 -10.86
C ILE A 247 11.37 -9.70 -10.59
N LEU A 248 10.41 -9.68 -11.51
CA LEU A 248 9.18 -8.92 -11.41
C LEU A 248 9.44 -7.40 -11.29
N ARG A 249 10.46 -6.90 -12.03
CA ARG A 249 10.80 -5.47 -12.07
C ARG A 249 9.56 -4.62 -12.36
N GLU A 250 9.50 -3.46 -11.70
CA GLU A 250 8.35 -2.55 -11.73
C GLU A 250 7.02 -3.20 -11.29
N PHE A 251 7.07 -4.34 -10.59
CA PHE A 251 5.92 -5.18 -10.27
C PHE A 251 5.12 -5.52 -11.54
N SER A 252 5.76 -6.11 -12.55
CA SER A 252 5.17 -6.29 -13.90
C SER A 252 3.85 -7.06 -13.97
N ALA A 253 3.47 -7.79 -12.91
CA ALA A 253 2.20 -8.47 -12.78
C ALA A 253 1.77 -8.56 -11.29
N PRO A 254 0.46 -8.56 -10.99
CA PRO A 254 -0.07 -8.63 -9.62
C PRO A 254 -0.01 -10.06 -9.07
N VAL A 255 1.19 -10.55 -8.77
CA VAL A 255 1.47 -11.92 -8.32
C VAL A 255 2.25 -11.92 -7.01
N HIS A 256 2.15 -13.00 -6.24
CA HIS A 256 3.14 -13.34 -5.22
C HIS A 256 4.36 -13.97 -5.91
N ILE A 257 5.55 -13.53 -5.51
CA ILE A 257 6.80 -14.22 -5.88
C ILE A 257 7.22 -15.12 -4.72
N ASN A 258 7.29 -16.41 -4.98
CA ASN A 258 7.89 -17.38 -4.09
C ASN A 258 9.31 -17.70 -4.57
N TYR A 259 10.27 -16.97 -4.03
CA TYR A 259 11.70 -17.14 -4.31
C TYR A 259 12.49 -16.90 -3.02
N SER A 260 13.23 -17.92 -2.58
CA SER A 260 14.06 -17.82 -1.38
C SER A 260 15.35 -17.07 -1.69
N ARG A 261 15.58 -15.97 -0.97
CA ARG A 261 16.81 -15.18 -1.03
C ARG A 261 17.48 -15.16 0.34
N SER A 262 18.79 -14.99 0.35
CA SER A 262 19.53 -14.70 1.57
C SER A 262 19.45 -13.22 1.92
N VAL A 263 19.78 -12.89 3.17
CA VAL A 263 19.85 -11.52 3.68
C VAL A 263 20.86 -10.69 2.88
N GLU A 264 21.97 -11.30 2.47
CA GLU A 264 23.01 -10.68 1.64
C GLU A 264 22.51 -10.38 0.22
N GLU A 265 21.67 -11.25 -0.36
CA GLU A 265 21.07 -10.98 -1.67
C GLU A 265 20.07 -9.82 -1.60
N PHE A 266 19.27 -9.73 -0.52
CA PHE A 266 18.41 -8.55 -0.31
C PHE A 266 19.24 -7.28 -0.14
N ALA A 267 20.31 -7.32 0.67
CA ALA A 267 21.21 -6.21 0.86
C ALA A 267 21.84 -5.77 -0.48
N PHE A 268 22.33 -6.73 -1.27
CA PHE A 268 22.88 -6.48 -2.60
C PHE A 268 21.87 -5.79 -3.52
N LEU A 269 20.65 -6.32 -3.65
CA LEU A 269 19.61 -5.72 -4.50
C LEU A 269 19.19 -4.32 -4.01
N SER A 270 19.12 -4.11 -2.70
CA SER A 270 18.79 -2.79 -2.12
C SER A 270 19.84 -1.71 -2.40
N GLU A 271 21.08 -2.13 -2.62
CA GLU A 271 22.19 -1.24 -2.94
C GLU A 271 22.31 -1.01 -4.46
N TYR A 272 22.23 -2.08 -5.24
CA TYR A 272 22.69 -2.08 -6.62
C TYR A 272 21.59 -2.17 -7.68
N ASP A 273 20.38 -2.60 -7.34
CA ASP A 273 19.35 -2.78 -8.37
C ASP A 273 18.96 -1.45 -9.00
N ARG A 274 18.94 -1.43 -10.33
CA ARG A 274 18.60 -0.26 -11.15
C ARG A 274 17.09 -0.07 -11.25
N ASP A 275 16.32 -1.13 -11.06
CA ASP A 275 14.86 -1.01 -10.95
C ASP A 275 14.52 -0.40 -9.58
N THR A 276 14.09 0.86 -9.58
CA THR A 276 13.77 1.61 -8.35
C THR A 276 12.74 0.90 -7.48
N PHE A 277 11.78 0.20 -8.08
CA PHE A 277 10.80 -0.59 -7.33
C PHE A 277 11.47 -1.77 -6.63
N ASN A 278 12.20 -2.63 -7.35
CA ASN A 278 12.86 -3.79 -6.77
C ASN A 278 13.98 -3.43 -5.78
N ARG A 279 14.67 -2.30 -5.99
CA ARG A 279 15.64 -1.76 -5.04
C ARG A 279 14.97 -1.43 -3.70
N TRP A 280 13.86 -0.70 -3.74
CA TRP A 280 13.06 -0.43 -2.54
C TRP A 280 12.50 -1.71 -1.93
N GLU A 281 11.93 -2.60 -2.74
CA GLU A 281 11.37 -3.88 -2.31
C GLU A 281 12.39 -4.74 -1.57
N ALA A 282 13.62 -4.82 -2.08
CA ALA A 282 14.69 -5.57 -1.44
C ALA A 282 15.05 -5.01 -0.06
N PHE A 283 15.05 -3.68 0.10
CA PHE A 283 15.19 -3.05 1.42
C PHE A 283 14.02 -3.40 2.35
N GLN A 284 12.78 -3.37 1.85
CA GLN A 284 11.61 -3.76 2.63
C GLN A 284 11.69 -5.23 3.09
N GLN A 285 12.13 -6.13 2.22
CA GLN A 285 12.28 -7.56 2.51
C GLN A 285 13.42 -7.84 3.51
N LEU A 286 14.54 -7.11 3.39
CA LEU A 286 15.62 -7.12 4.38
C LEU A 286 15.11 -6.67 5.76
N ALA A 287 14.46 -5.52 5.83
CA ALA A 287 13.91 -4.99 7.08
C ALA A 287 12.82 -5.90 7.67
N GLN A 288 11.96 -6.46 6.82
CA GLN A 288 10.96 -7.45 7.21
C GLN A 288 11.61 -8.67 7.86
N HIS A 289 12.69 -9.21 7.29
CA HIS A 289 13.39 -10.37 7.84
C HIS A 289 13.88 -10.08 9.27
N VAL A 290 14.57 -8.95 9.46
CA VAL A 290 15.04 -8.49 10.78
C VAL A 290 13.89 -8.35 11.77
N ILE A 291 12.79 -7.69 11.37
CA ILE A 291 11.66 -7.44 12.27
C ILE A 291 10.96 -8.75 12.65
N LEU A 292 10.70 -9.65 11.69
CA LEU A 292 10.00 -10.90 11.98
C LEU A 292 10.83 -11.87 12.81
N ASN A 293 12.17 -11.88 12.66
CA ASN A 293 13.05 -12.63 13.57
C ASN A 293 12.92 -12.12 15.01
N LEU A 294 12.92 -10.79 15.21
CA LEU A 294 12.69 -10.16 16.52
C LEU A 294 11.30 -10.49 17.11
N VAL A 295 10.27 -10.64 16.28
CA VAL A 295 8.94 -11.11 16.73
C VAL A 295 9.05 -12.52 17.31
N ALA A 296 9.74 -13.43 16.60
CA ALA A 296 9.85 -14.84 16.97
C ALA A 296 10.69 -15.07 18.24
N ASN A 297 11.84 -14.42 18.38
CA ASN A 297 12.83 -14.79 19.41
C ASN A 297 12.80 -13.93 20.69
N LYS A 298 11.99 -12.85 20.73
CA LYS A 298 11.75 -11.94 21.89
C LYS A 298 12.99 -11.28 22.52
N ALA A 299 14.21 -11.68 22.18
CA ALA A 299 15.48 -11.08 22.53
C ALA A 299 16.50 -11.41 21.42
N LEU A 300 17.36 -10.43 21.07
CA LEU A 300 18.38 -10.55 20.02
C LEU A 300 19.36 -11.70 20.31
N ALA A 301 19.19 -12.84 19.65
CA ALA A 301 20.22 -13.88 19.55
C ALA A 301 21.38 -13.39 18.65
N THR A 302 22.55 -14.03 18.71
CA THR A 302 23.75 -13.57 17.98
C THR A 302 23.54 -13.44 16.46
N ALA A 303 22.83 -14.38 15.82
CA ALA A 303 22.52 -14.29 14.39
C ALA A 303 21.59 -13.10 14.05
N GLU A 304 20.69 -12.73 14.96
CA GLU A 304 19.80 -11.58 14.78
C GLU A 304 20.53 -10.24 14.90
N GLN A 305 21.72 -10.24 15.54
CA GLN A 305 22.61 -9.09 15.56
C GLN A 305 23.31 -8.92 14.20
N GLU A 306 23.63 -10.00 13.49
CA GLU A 306 24.27 -9.93 12.16
C GLU A 306 23.32 -9.34 11.12
N ASP A 307 22.06 -9.80 11.05
CA ASP A 307 21.06 -9.25 10.12
C ASP A 307 20.78 -7.76 10.39
N MET A 308 20.70 -7.37 11.67
CA MET A 308 20.55 -5.98 12.06
C MET A 308 21.76 -5.14 11.60
N VAL A 309 22.99 -5.66 11.75
CA VAL A 309 24.21 -4.98 11.27
C VAL A 309 24.17 -4.77 9.76
N ILE A 310 23.70 -5.76 8.99
CA ILE A 310 23.54 -5.64 7.53
C ILE A 310 22.51 -4.55 7.20
N LEU A 311 21.34 -4.55 7.84
CA LEU A 311 20.32 -3.51 7.66
C LEU A 311 20.88 -2.11 7.96
N LEU A 312 21.58 -1.95 9.08
CA LEU A 312 22.19 -0.66 9.45
C LEU A 312 23.25 -0.23 8.43
N ALA A 313 24.08 -1.14 7.93
CA ALA A 313 25.07 -0.82 6.90
C ALA A 313 24.42 -0.31 5.60
N ILE A 314 23.27 -0.87 5.20
CA ILE A 314 22.51 -0.36 4.05
C ILE A 314 21.98 1.05 4.31
N VAL A 315 21.40 1.29 5.50
CA VAL A 315 20.91 2.63 5.87
C VAL A 315 22.05 3.65 5.91
N GLU A 316 23.23 3.30 6.43
CA GLU A 316 24.41 4.16 6.42
C GLU A 316 24.81 4.57 4.99
N LYS A 317 24.82 3.61 4.06
CA LYS A 317 25.08 3.88 2.63
C LYS A 317 24.02 4.80 2.03
N LEU A 318 22.74 4.57 2.31
CA LEU A 318 21.64 5.43 1.84
C LEU A 318 21.78 6.87 2.34
N LEU A 319 22.23 7.06 3.59
CA LEU A 319 22.42 8.40 4.18
C LEU A 319 23.68 9.13 3.65
N THR A 320 24.64 8.39 3.09
CA THR A 320 25.93 8.94 2.63
C THR A 320 26.03 9.09 1.11
N GLN A 321 25.20 8.37 0.34
CA GLN A 321 25.17 8.46 -1.11
C GLN A 321 24.17 9.51 -1.62
N PRO A 322 24.49 10.25 -2.69
CA PRO A 322 23.56 11.22 -3.26
C PRO A 322 22.42 10.50 -3.99
N ILE A 323 21.18 10.75 -3.57
CA ILE A 323 19.97 10.32 -4.27
C ILE A 323 19.24 11.55 -4.79
N VAL A 324 19.05 11.62 -6.11
CA VAL A 324 18.50 12.80 -6.81
C VAL A 324 17.00 12.97 -6.52
N ASP A 325 16.23 11.88 -6.63
CA ASP A 325 14.81 11.89 -6.29
C ASP A 325 14.64 11.77 -4.77
N LEU A 326 14.44 12.91 -4.12
CA LEU A 326 14.28 13.00 -2.67
C LEU A 326 12.96 12.36 -2.18
N ALA A 327 11.91 12.35 -3.00
CA ALA A 327 10.67 11.68 -2.63
C ALA A 327 10.89 10.17 -2.58
N TYR A 328 11.58 9.60 -3.56
CA TYR A 328 12.01 8.20 -3.54
C TYR A 328 12.97 7.91 -2.38
N PHE A 329 13.95 8.79 -2.11
CA PHE A 329 14.85 8.64 -0.97
C PHE A 329 14.09 8.52 0.37
N SER A 330 13.04 9.33 0.57
CA SER A 330 12.24 9.26 1.79
C SER A 330 11.57 7.88 2.01
N LEU A 331 11.19 7.20 0.92
CA LEU A 331 10.62 5.84 1.00
C LEU A 331 11.68 4.79 1.33
N LEU A 332 12.91 4.95 0.83
CA LEU A 332 14.04 4.06 1.17
C LEU A 332 14.46 4.17 2.65
N LEU A 333 14.14 5.28 3.32
CA LEU A 333 14.38 5.44 4.76
C LEU A 333 13.25 4.87 5.64
N THR A 334 12.15 4.42 5.03
CA THR A 334 10.93 4.05 5.76
C THR A 334 10.81 2.53 5.89
N LEU A 335 10.79 2.03 7.14
CA LEU A 335 10.56 0.61 7.39
C LEU A 335 9.18 0.14 6.94
N PRO A 336 9.03 -1.15 6.57
CA PRO A 336 7.74 -1.75 6.23
C PRO A 336 6.65 -1.43 7.27
N SER A 337 5.42 -1.21 6.79
CA SER A 337 4.29 -0.95 7.68
C SER A 337 3.89 -2.21 8.45
N GLU A 338 3.19 -2.04 9.58
CA GLU A 338 2.67 -3.19 10.35
C GLU A 338 1.67 -4.02 9.54
N ALA A 339 0.86 -3.37 8.71
CA ALA A 339 -0.06 -4.05 7.79
C ALA A 339 0.70 -4.93 6.77
N TYR A 340 1.82 -4.43 6.24
CA TYR A 340 2.68 -5.22 5.35
C TYR A 340 3.27 -6.43 6.09
N LEU A 341 3.82 -6.23 7.29
CA LEU A 341 4.40 -7.32 8.09
C LEU A 341 3.36 -8.40 8.45
N ALA A 342 2.12 -7.98 8.75
CA ALA A 342 1.01 -8.89 9.05
C ALA A 342 0.66 -9.82 7.88
N GLU A 343 0.78 -9.38 6.63
CA GLU A 343 0.50 -10.22 5.45
C GLU A 343 1.48 -11.38 5.29
N HIS A 344 2.64 -11.34 5.96
CA HIS A 344 3.65 -12.40 5.95
C HIS A 344 3.51 -13.38 7.13
N MET A 345 2.45 -13.26 7.94
CA MET A 345 2.17 -14.16 9.05
C MET A 345 0.91 -14.97 8.80
N THR A 346 0.96 -16.27 9.08
CA THR A 346 -0.25 -17.13 9.04
C THR A 346 -1.22 -16.79 10.17
N VAL A 347 -0.68 -16.57 11.38
CA VAL A 347 -1.39 -16.05 12.54
C VAL A 347 -0.65 -14.80 12.98
N VAL A 348 -1.32 -13.65 12.90
CA VAL A 348 -0.70 -12.34 13.09
C VAL A 348 -0.51 -12.04 14.58
N ASP A 349 0.74 -11.74 14.97
CA ASP A 349 1.06 -11.19 16.30
C ASP A 349 1.23 -9.67 16.21
N PHE A 350 0.12 -8.94 16.33
CA PHE A 350 0.13 -7.47 16.21
C PHE A 350 0.97 -6.79 17.31
N GLU A 351 0.95 -7.32 18.53
CA GLU A 351 1.75 -6.79 19.65
C GLU A 351 3.24 -7.04 19.42
N GLY A 352 3.59 -8.25 18.97
CA GLY A 352 4.95 -8.62 18.58
C GLY A 352 5.48 -7.75 17.44
N ILE A 353 4.71 -7.60 16.36
CA ILE A 353 5.06 -6.75 15.21
C ILE A 353 5.32 -5.32 15.65
N HIS A 354 4.39 -4.72 16.40
CA HIS A 354 4.52 -3.34 16.86
C HIS A 354 5.81 -3.15 17.70
N ARG A 355 6.01 -4.02 18.70
CA ARG A 355 7.20 -3.98 19.57
C ARG A 355 8.50 -4.13 18.78
N ALA A 356 8.57 -5.11 17.89
CA ALA A 356 9.78 -5.40 17.11
C ALA A 356 10.10 -4.25 16.16
N ARG A 357 9.10 -3.75 15.42
CA ARG A 357 9.26 -2.62 14.51
C ARG A 357 9.71 -1.35 15.22
N GLU A 358 9.09 -1.02 16.36
CA GLU A 358 9.49 0.14 17.17
C GLU A 358 10.93 0.00 17.69
N SER A 359 11.35 -1.21 18.06
CA SER A 359 12.73 -1.47 18.48
C SER A 359 13.74 -1.20 17.36
N VAL A 360 13.47 -1.66 16.13
CA VAL A 360 14.33 -1.37 14.97
C VAL A 360 14.39 0.13 14.68
N LEU A 361 13.25 0.83 14.71
CA LEU A 361 13.20 2.28 14.52
C LEU A 361 14.03 3.03 15.58
N THR A 362 13.92 2.66 16.85
CA THR A 362 14.71 3.25 17.93
C THR A 362 16.21 3.01 17.74
N VAL A 363 16.62 1.79 17.36
CA VAL A 363 18.04 1.50 17.08
C VAL A 363 18.55 2.34 15.90
N MET A 364 17.81 2.39 14.79
CA MET A 364 18.18 3.22 13.64
C MET A 364 18.30 4.69 14.02
N ALA A 365 17.34 5.22 14.78
CA ALA A 365 17.35 6.60 15.24
C ALA A 365 18.59 6.90 16.10
N GLN A 366 18.94 6.01 17.03
CA GLN A 366 20.09 6.18 17.92
C GLN A 366 21.43 6.12 17.15
N VAL A 367 21.59 5.11 16.29
CA VAL A 367 22.82 4.93 15.48
C VAL A 367 23.03 6.09 14.52
N PHE A 368 21.96 6.53 13.84
CA PHE A 368 22.02 7.56 12.81
C PHE A 368 21.57 8.95 13.29
N CYS A 369 21.56 9.19 14.61
CA CYS A 369 21.07 10.45 15.18
C CYS A 369 21.74 11.69 14.56
N ALA A 370 23.08 11.68 14.46
CA ALA A 370 23.83 12.79 13.89
C ALA A 370 23.53 13.04 12.40
N PRO A 371 23.65 12.05 11.47
CA PRO A 371 23.31 12.28 10.07
C PRO A 371 21.84 12.61 9.83
N LEU A 372 20.91 11.99 10.58
CA LEU A 372 19.47 12.32 10.49
C LEU A 372 19.20 13.77 10.92
N THR A 373 19.84 14.22 12.00
CA THR A 373 19.73 15.61 12.47
C THR A 373 20.29 16.60 11.44
N ALA A 374 21.43 16.28 10.83
CA ALA A 374 22.02 17.09 9.77
C ALA A 374 21.10 17.20 8.55
N LEU A 375 20.52 16.07 8.09
CA LEU A 375 19.56 16.05 6.98
C LEU A 375 18.28 16.82 7.31
N TYR A 376 17.74 16.63 8.51
CA TYR A 376 16.59 17.39 8.99
C TYR A 376 16.85 18.90 8.87
N HIS A 377 17.96 19.40 9.41
CA HIS A 377 18.28 20.83 9.34
C HIS A 377 18.59 21.30 7.92
N ALA A 378 19.23 20.48 7.08
CA ALA A 378 19.53 20.82 5.70
C ALA A 378 18.26 21.05 4.85
N TYR A 379 17.18 20.33 5.16
CA TYR A 379 15.89 20.43 4.46
C TYR A 379 14.79 21.16 5.25
N HIS A 380 15.06 21.58 6.48
CA HIS A 380 14.16 22.44 7.26
C HIS A 380 14.22 23.88 6.75
N LYS A 381 13.50 24.14 5.66
CA LYS A 381 13.39 25.41 4.97
C LYS A 381 11.95 25.89 4.92
N ASP A 382 11.76 27.20 4.79
CA ASP A 382 10.45 27.77 4.50
C ASP A 382 10.15 27.63 3.00
N GLU A 383 9.30 26.67 2.68
CA GLU A 383 8.84 26.36 1.32
C GLU A 383 7.31 26.38 1.24
N SER A 384 6.72 27.25 2.07
CA SER A 384 5.28 27.35 2.23
C SER A 384 4.63 27.77 0.92
N GLY A 385 3.71 26.95 0.42
CA GLY A 385 3.04 27.17 -0.86
C GLY A 385 3.83 26.74 -2.11
N ASP A 386 5.04 26.19 -1.95
CA ASP A 386 5.76 25.54 -3.04
C ASP A 386 5.41 24.04 -3.10
N PHE A 387 4.73 23.65 -4.17
CA PHE A 387 4.27 22.28 -4.45
C PHE A 387 5.05 21.63 -5.60
N SER A 388 6.25 22.13 -5.90
CA SER A 388 7.18 21.44 -6.80
C SER A 388 7.58 20.08 -6.23
N ALA A 389 7.90 19.13 -7.13
CA ALA A 389 8.35 17.79 -6.73
C ALA A 389 9.59 17.86 -5.84
N GLU A 390 10.49 18.82 -6.07
CA GLU A 390 11.69 19.03 -5.28
C GLU A 390 11.37 19.54 -3.86
N ALA A 391 10.43 20.47 -3.71
CA ALA A 391 10.01 20.98 -2.39
C ALA A 391 9.27 19.89 -1.58
N ILE A 392 8.36 19.17 -2.23
CA ILE A 392 7.68 18.01 -1.63
C ILE A 392 8.72 16.96 -1.21
N GLY A 393 9.69 16.65 -2.07
CA GLY A 393 10.77 15.70 -1.76
C GLY A 393 11.58 16.11 -0.53
N ARG A 394 11.97 17.39 -0.41
CA ARG A 394 12.67 17.91 0.77
C ARG A 394 11.84 17.81 2.04
N ARG A 395 10.54 18.17 1.99
CA ARG A 395 9.62 18.01 3.13
C ARG A 395 9.44 16.55 3.52
N ARG A 396 9.27 15.63 2.57
CA ARG A 396 9.18 14.19 2.82
C ARG A 396 10.43 13.66 3.54
N VAL A 397 11.64 13.98 3.06
CA VAL A 397 12.90 13.57 3.72
C VAL A 397 13.02 14.15 5.13
N LYS A 398 12.81 15.47 5.28
CA LYS A 398 12.85 16.13 6.58
C LYS A 398 11.90 15.48 7.59
N ASN A 399 10.66 15.21 7.17
CA ASN A 399 9.63 14.66 8.04
C ASN A 399 9.87 13.17 8.35
N ALA A 400 10.49 12.41 7.43
CA ALA A 400 10.99 11.07 7.71
C ALA A 400 12.12 11.08 8.75
N CYS A 401 13.07 12.02 8.64
CA CYS A 401 14.11 12.21 9.66
C CYS A 401 13.50 12.58 11.01
N LEU A 402 12.53 13.50 11.06
CA LEU A 402 11.85 13.89 12.31
C LEU A 402 11.11 12.69 12.93
N ALA A 403 10.48 11.84 12.12
CA ALA A 403 9.79 10.65 12.60
C ALA A 403 10.74 9.63 13.26
N LEU A 404 11.94 9.43 12.70
CA LEU A 404 12.99 8.60 13.31
C LEU A 404 13.54 9.25 14.57
N LEU A 405 13.95 10.52 14.51
CA LEU A 405 14.51 11.26 15.65
C LEU A 405 13.52 11.34 16.83
N GLY A 406 12.21 11.39 16.55
CA GLY A 406 11.15 11.33 17.55
C GLY A 406 11.08 10.04 18.36
N LYS A 407 11.78 8.98 17.94
CA LYS A 407 11.93 7.73 18.71
C LYS A 407 12.94 7.82 19.85
N ILE A 408 13.69 8.91 19.92
CA ILE A 408 14.66 9.18 20.99
C ILE A 408 13.98 10.06 22.05
N ASP A 409 13.63 9.47 23.19
CA ASP A 409 12.96 10.14 24.31
C ASP A 409 13.97 11.02 25.09
N THR A 410 14.29 12.19 24.55
CA THR A 410 15.08 13.21 25.23
C THR A 410 14.51 14.62 25.01
N PRO A 411 14.76 15.57 25.94
CA PRO A 411 14.26 16.94 25.81
C PRO A 411 14.64 17.65 24.51
N ALA A 412 15.80 17.33 23.93
CA ALA A 412 16.26 17.94 22.67
C ALA A 412 15.38 17.53 21.48
N HIS A 413 15.06 16.25 21.33
CA HIS A 413 14.22 15.75 20.23
C HIS A 413 12.75 16.15 20.42
N HIS A 414 12.27 16.19 21.66
CA HIS A 414 10.96 16.78 21.99
C HIS A 414 10.88 18.24 21.52
N ALA A 415 11.89 19.04 21.86
CA ALA A 415 11.97 20.43 21.44
C ALA A 415 12.01 20.58 19.92
N MET A 416 12.65 19.67 19.17
CA MET A 416 12.65 19.69 17.70
C MET A 416 11.24 19.52 17.12
N ALA A 417 10.52 18.48 17.55
CA ALA A 417 9.15 18.23 17.08
C ALA A 417 8.21 19.38 17.48
N HIS A 418 8.28 19.83 18.74
CA HIS A 418 7.47 20.96 19.21
C HIS A 418 7.78 22.26 18.45
N THR A 419 9.05 22.56 18.19
CA THR A 419 9.45 23.75 17.42
C THR A 419 8.90 23.69 16.00
N GLN A 420 9.00 22.54 15.31
CA GLN A 420 8.39 22.39 13.99
C GLN A 420 6.87 22.55 14.05
N PHE A 421 6.19 21.98 15.04
CA PHE A 421 4.74 22.13 15.20
C PHE A 421 4.30 23.60 15.35
N LEU A 422 5.01 24.38 16.17
CA LEU A 422 4.69 25.79 16.41
C LEU A 422 5.04 26.70 15.23
N GLN A 423 6.15 26.42 14.53
CA GLN A 423 6.67 27.28 13.46
C GLN A 423 6.23 26.85 12.07
N ALA A 424 5.60 25.68 11.92
CA ALA A 424 5.12 25.20 10.64
C ALA A 424 4.15 26.19 9.99
N LYS A 425 4.44 26.53 8.74
CA LYS A 425 3.64 27.43 7.89
C LYS A 425 2.83 26.68 6.84
N ASN A 426 2.93 25.35 6.83
CA ASN A 426 2.15 24.46 5.98
C ASN A 426 1.64 23.27 6.81
N MET A 427 0.52 22.69 6.37
CA MET A 427 -0.14 21.58 7.07
C MET A 427 0.71 20.30 7.05
N THR A 428 1.53 20.06 6.02
CA THR A 428 2.43 18.89 5.94
C THR A 428 3.36 18.82 7.14
N ASP A 429 4.05 19.92 7.42
CA ASP A 429 5.04 19.98 8.50
C ASP A 429 4.38 20.03 9.89
N GLN A 430 3.26 20.74 10.01
CA GLN A 430 2.51 20.83 11.26
C GLN A 430 1.96 19.44 11.65
N MET A 431 1.38 18.71 10.69
CA MET A 431 0.87 17.36 10.94
C MET A 431 1.98 16.34 11.17
N ALA A 432 3.09 16.41 10.45
CA ALA A 432 4.23 15.51 10.68
C ALA A 432 4.78 15.68 12.12
N ALA A 433 4.96 16.92 12.56
CA ALA A 433 5.40 17.22 13.92
C ALA A 433 4.38 16.79 14.98
N LEU A 434 3.10 17.10 14.77
CA LEU A 434 2.04 16.67 15.70
C LEU A 434 1.93 15.14 15.77
N THR A 435 2.17 14.44 14.67
CA THR A 435 2.21 12.97 14.63
C THR A 435 3.30 12.43 15.54
N VAL A 436 4.51 12.98 15.44
CA VAL A 436 5.63 12.61 16.33
C VAL A 436 5.30 12.87 17.80
N ILE A 437 4.66 14.01 18.10
CA ILE A 437 4.26 14.37 19.46
C ILE A 437 3.19 13.40 20.02
N VAL A 438 2.21 13.01 19.21
CA VAL A 438 1.05 12.20 19.66
C VAL A 438 1.36 10.71 19.74
N HIS A 439 2.25 10.22 18.86
CA HIS A 439 2.60 8.80 18.74
C HIS A 439 3.81 8.37 19.57
N ASN A 440 4.54 9.31 20.18
CA ASN A 440 5.64 9.03 21.10
C ASN A 440 5.34 9.60 22.50
N ASN A 441 6.20 9.31 23.48
CA ASN A 441 6.09 9.84 24.83
C ASN A 441 6.50 11.33 24.87
N HIS A 442 5.55 12.24 24.67
CA HIS A 442 5.85 13.68 24.61
C HIS A 442 5.10 14.47 25.70
N PRO A 443 5.80 15.30 26.52
CA PRO A 443 5.18 16.01 27.64
C PRO A 443 4.13 17.05 27.21
N GLU A 444 4.27 17.65 26.02
CA GLU A 444 3.37 18.70 25.52
C GLU A 444 2.24 18.16 24.62
N LYS A 445 2.02 16.83 24.60
CA LYS A 445 1.03 16.19 23.72
C LYS A 445 -0.36 16.80 23.82
N GLU A 446 -0.92 16.87 25.03
CA GLU A 446 -2.28 17.38 25.24
C GLU A 446 -2.39 18.86 24.89
N ALA A 447 -1.36 19.66 25.20
CA ALA A 447 -1.32 21.08 24.85
C ALA A 447 -1.30 21.29 23.33
N CYS A 448 -0.49 20.52 22.60
CA CYS A 448 -0.42 20.60 21.14
C CYS A 448 -1.73 20.15 20.47
N LEU A 449 -2.36 19.07 20.97
CA LEU A 449 -3.67 18.62 20.47
C LEU A 449 -4.75 19.69 20.68
N GLN A 450 -4.80 20.32 21.85
CA GLN A 450 -5.74 21.39 22.16
C GLN A 450 -5.47 22.65 21.32
N GLN A 451 -4.20 23.01 21.13
CA GLN A 451 -3.81 24.15 20.31
C GLN A 451 -4.20 23.92 18.84
N PHE A 452 -3.92 22.73 18.29
CA PHE A 452 -4.31 22.37 16.93
C PHE A 452 -5.82 22.41 16.76
N TYR A 453 -6.59 21.84 17.68
CA TYR A 453 -8.04 21.91 17.64
C TYR A 453 -8.54 23.36 17.71
N THR A 454 -8.03 24.17 18.63
CA THR A 454 -8.44 25.58 18.79
C THR A 454 -8.16 26.39 17.52
N GLN A 455 -7.01 26.15 16.89
CA GLN A 455 -6.63 26.77 15.62
C GLN A 455 -7.58 26.36 14.47
N TRP A 456 -7.97 25.08 14.42
CA TRP A 456 -8.60 24.49 13.24
C TRP A 456 -10.06 24.06 13.40
N GLN A 457 -10.70 24.30 14.54
CA GLN A 457 -12.08 23.85 14.83
C GLN A 457 -13.13 24.29 13.79
N MET A 458 -12.88 25.37 13.06
CA MET A 458 -13.76 25.85 11.98
C MET A 458 -13.47 25.19 10.62
N GLN A 459 -12.37 24.45 10.47
CA GLN A 459 -11.96 23.77 9.25
C GLN A 459 -12.24 22.27 9.36
N ALA A 460 -13.42 21.86 8.90
CA ALA A 460 -13.90 20.48 9.05
C ALA A 460 -12.84 19.45 8.60
N LEU A 461 -12.29 19.55 7.38
CA LEU A 461 -11.32 18.59 6.84
C LEU A 461 -10.03 18.49 7.67
N VAL A 462 -9.59 19.60 8.29
CA VAL A 462 -8.43 19.59 9.19
C VAL A 462 -8.76 18.86 10.49
N ILE A 463 -9.99 19.01 11.00
CA ILE A 463 -10.46 18.27 12.17
C ILE A 463 -10.59 16.76 11.89
N ASP A 464 -10.80 16.31 10.64
CA ASP A 464 -10.67 14.86 10.32
C ASP A 464 -9.25 14.38 10.64
N LYS A 465 -8.22 15.12 10.26
CA LYS A 465 -6.81 14.77 10.52
C LYS A 465 -6.54 14.68 12.02
N TRP A 466 -7.11 15.59 12.80
CA TRP A 466 -7.00 15.60 14.25
C TRP A 466 -7.65 14.38 14.92
N PHE A 467 -8.84 13.96 14.45
CA PHE A 467 -9.47 12.72 14.92
C PHE A 467 -8.67 11.48 14.50
N ALA A 468 -8.26 11.40 13.24
CA ALA A 468 -7.52 10.27 12.69
C ALA A 468 -6.18 10.06 13.40
N LEU A 469 -5.45 11.15 13.67
CA LEU A 469 -4.16 11.09 14.36
C LEU A 469 -4.29 10.51 15.78
N GLN A 470 -5.31 10.93 16.52
CA GLN A 470 -5.57 10.42 17.86
C GLN A 470 -6.02 8.96 17.81
N ALA A 471 -6.90 8.60 16.88
CA ALA A 471 -7.41 7.25 16.71
C ALA A 471 -6.31 6.23 16.34
N SER A 472 -5.29 6.67 15.61
CA SER A 472 -4.14 5.86 15.21
C SER A 472 -2.99 5.86 16.23
N SER A 473 -3.16 6.46 17.41
CA SER A 473 -2.10 6.52 18.43
C SER A 473 -1.81 5.11 19.00
N PRO A 474 -0.54 4.69 19.13
CA PRO A 474 -0.19 3.39 19.71
C PRO A 474 -0.41 3.32 21.23
N SER A 475 -0.82 4.41 21.88
CA SER A 475 -1.05 4.46 23.34
C SER A 475 -2.09 3.43 23.80
N GLN A 476 -1.80 2.72 24.89
CA GLN A 476 -2.70 1.71 25.46
C GLN A 476 -4.08 2.26 25.86
N ASN A 477 -4.20 3.56 26.11
CA ASN A 477 -5.45 4.22 26.49
C ASN A 477 -6.27 4.74 25.30
N VAL A 478 -5.82 4.51 24.06
CA VAL A 478 -6.41 5.11 22.86
C VAL A 478 -7.91 4.82 22.70
N LEU A 479 -8.38 3.63 23.08
CA LEU A 479 -9.81 3.30 22.99
C LEU A 479 -10.67 4.17 23.92
N GLU A 480 -10.17 4.49 25.11
CA GLU A 480 -10.88 5.42 26.01
C GLU A 480 -10.86 6.84 25.46
N THR A 481 -9.74 7.28 24.88
CA THR A 481 -9.67 8.55 24.15
C THR A 481 -10.71 8.59 23.01
N ILE A 482 -10.83 7.53 22.23
CA ILE A 482 -11.80 7.44 21.12
C ILE A 482 -13.24 7.51 21.63
N LYS A 483 -13.56 6.80 22.72
CA LYS A 483 -14.90 6.86 23.34
C LYS A 483 -15.24 8.28 23.79
N VAL A 484 -14.28 9.01 24.36
CA VAL A 484 -14.44 10.44 24.71
C VAL A 484 -14.64 11.28 23.45
N LEU A 485 -13.81 11.09 22.42
CA LEU A 485 -13.88 11.82 21.15
C LEU A 485 -15.19 11.57 20.37
N ARG A 486 -15.81 10.40 20.53
CA ARG A 486 -17.14 10.11 19.95
C ARG A 486 -18.23 11.03 20.50
N HIS A 487 -18.05 11.60 21.69
CA HIS A 487 -18.95 12.57 22.30
C HIS A 487 -18.48 14.02 22.13
N HIS A 488 -17.38 14.24 21.41
CA HIS A 488 -16.85 15.57 21.15
C HIS A 488 -17.78 16.36 20.22
N CYS A 489 -17.93 17.68 20.44
CA CYS A 489 -18.88 18.51 19.69
C CYS A 489 -18.62 18.57 18.18
N ALA A 490 -17.38 18.32 17.75
CA ALA A 490 -16.99 18.25 16.34
C ALA A 490 -17.17 16.86 15.70
N PHE A 491 -17.62 15.85 16.45
CA PHE A 491 -17.92 14.52 15.92
C PHE A 491 -19.42 14.36 15.68
N ASP A 492 -19.78 13.91 14.47
CA ASP A 492 -21.15 13.55 14.11
C ASP A 492 -21.12 12.23 13.33
N LEU A 493 -21.83 11.23 13.83
CA LEU A 493 -21.92 9.91 13.23
C LEU A 493 -22.62 9.94 11.86
N LYS A 494 -23.43 10.96 11.57
CA LYS A 494 -24.07 11.15 10.26
C LYS A 494 -23.10 11.64 9.18
N ASN A 495 -21.93 12.15 9.56
CA ASN A 495 -20.91 12.61 8.63
C ASN A 495 -19.91 11.48 8.31
N PRO A 496 -19.91 10.93 7.08
CA PRO A 496 -19.04 9.81 6.72
C PRO A 496 -17.55 10.09 6.91
N ASN A 497 -17.10 11.33 6.74
CA ASN A 497 -15.70 11.68 6.91
C ASN A 497 -15.29 11.62 8.39
N ARG A 498 -16.15 12.12 9.31
CA ARG A 498 -15.92 11.99 10.76
C ARG A 498 -15.82 10.53 11.18
N VAL A 499 -16.74 9.69 10.69
CA VAL A 499 -16.77 8.25 10.98
C VAL A 499 -15.48 7.58 10.52
N ARG A 500 -15.07 7.81 9.27
CA ARG A 500 -13.81 7.27 8.73
C ARG A 500 -12.60 7.77 9.50
N ALA A 501 -12.56 9.05 9.86
CA ALA A 501 -11.45 9.64 10.58
C ALA A 501 -11.28 9.04 11.98
N LEU A 502 -12.34 8.98 12.79
CA LEU A 502 -12.24 8.48 14.16
C LEU A 502 -12.34 6.96 14.26
N ILE A 503 -13.42 6.37 13.72
CA ILE A 503 -13.73 4.94 13.86
C ILE A 503 -12.88 4.11 12.89
N GLY A 504 -12.79 4.57 11.63
CA GLY A 504 -11.90 3.96 10.64
C GLY A 504 -10.43 4.09 11.02
N GLY A 505 -10.01 5.28 11.48
CA GLY A 505 -8.64 5.52 11.97
C GLY A 505 -8.21 4.55 13.07
N PHE A 506 -9.11 4.19 13.98
CA PHE A 506 -8.84 3.18 15.00
C PHE A 506 -8.83 1.75 14.42
N SER A 507 -9.92 1.36 13.76
CA SER A 507 -10.11 -0.03 13.35
C SER A 507 -9.21 -0.49 12.21
N GLN A 508 -8.74 0.43 11.36
CA GLN A 508 -7.96 0.09 10.15
C GLN A 508 -6.50 0.51 10.22
N ASN A 509 -6.15 1.48 11.08
CA ASN A 509 -4.81 2.07 11.19
C ASN A 509 -4.22 1.96 12.61
N ASN A 510 -4.84 1.21 13.52
CA ASN A 510 -4.33 0.94 14.87
C ASN A 510 -4.45 -0.53 15.25
N PRO A 511 -3.80 -1.45 14.52
CA PRO A 511 -4.00 -2.88 14.69
C PRO A 511 -3.60 -3.36 16.09
N VAL A 512 -2.53 -2.80 16.69
CA VAL A 512 -2.06 -3.19 18.04
C VAL A 512 -3.13 -2.97 19.12
N ASN A 513 -3.94 -1.91 19.03
CA ASN A 513 -4.99 -1.63 20.01
C ASN A 513 -6.36 -2.16 19.58
N PHE A 514 -6.66 -2.19 18.27
CA PHE A 514 -7.92 -2.76 17.77
C PHE A 514 -8.01 -4.26 18.07
N HIS A 515 -6.90 -4.98 17.90
CA HIS A 515 -6.77 -6.42 18.20
C HIS A 515 -6.33 -6.70 19.65
N ALA A 516 -6.53 -5.75 20.58
CA ALA A 516 -6.25 -5.98 21.99
C ALA A 516 -6.98 -7.24 22.51
N LYS A 517 -6.27 -8.05 23.32
CA LYS A 517 -6.72 -9.37 23.80
C LYS A 517 -8.05 -9.35 24.56
N ASN A 518 -8.47 -8.19 25.07
CA ASN A 518 -9.73 -8.01 25.79
C ASN A 518 -10.96 -7.95 24.85
N GLY A 519 -10.78 -7.89 23.53
CA GLY A 519 -11.87 -7.85 22.54
C GLY A 519 -12.69 -6.56 22.50
N GLN A 520 -12.31 -5.54 23.26
CA GLN A 520 -13.10 -4.30 23.36
C GLN A 520 -13.09 -3.50 22.05
N GLY A 521 -12.02 -3.57 21.28
CA GLY A 521 -11.95 -2.95 19.95
C GLY A 521 -12.99 -3.53 18.99
N TYR A 522 -13.14 -4.87 18.97
CA TYR A 522 -14.14 -5.55 18.16
C TYR A 522 -15.56 -5.19 18.58
N GLN A 523 -15.84 -5.19 19.88
CA GLN A 523 -17.15 -4.83 20.42
C GLN A 523 -17.51 -3.38 20.05
N PHE A 524 -16.59 -2.44 20.27
CA PHE A 524 -16.79 -1.03 19.93
C PHE A 524 -17.13 -0.81 18.45
N LEU A 525 -16.42 -1.49 17.56
CA LEU A 525 -16.68 -1.41 16.13
C LEU A 525 -18.05 -2.01 15.78
N ALA A 526 -18.40 -3.16 16.33
CA ALA A 526 -19.70 -3.80 16.10
C ALA A 526 -20.88 -2.92 16.57
N ASP A 527 -20.77 -2.35 17.77
CA ASP A 527 -21.80 -1.43 18.30
C ASP A 527 -21.98 -0.21 17.37
N THR A 528 -20.87 0.30 16.82
CA THR A 528 -20.89 1.42 15.88
C THR A 528 -21.49 1.03 14.51
N ILE A 529 -21.18 -0.17 14.00
CA ILE A 529 -21.76 -0.69 12.74
C ILE A 529 -23.27 -0.89 12.87
N ILE A 530 -23.74 -1.42 13.99
CA ILE A 530 -25.17 -1.62 14.26
C ILE A 530 -25.91 -0.28 14.25
N GLU A 531 -25.33 0.77 14.84
CA GLU A 531 -25.90 2.12 14.80
C GLU A 531 -25.86 2.69 13.37
N LEU A 532 -24.72 2.56 12.68
CA LEU A 532 -24.56 3.03 11.30
C LEU A 532 -25.47 2.32 10.31
N ASN A 533 -25.86 1.06 10.54
CA ASN A 533 -26.77 0.33 9.68
C ASN A 533 -28.09 1.09 9.47
N ALA A 534 -28.60 1.76 10.52
CA ALA A 534 -29.83 2.54 10.44
C ALA A 534 -29.62 3.95 9.83
N ILE A 535 -28.39 4.46 9.80
CA ILE A 535 -28.08 5.84 9.39
C ILE A 535 -27.52 5.89 7.97
N ASN A 536 -26.52 5.06 7.68
CA ASN A 536 -25.81 4.99 6.43
C ASN A 536 -25.24 3.57 6.20
N PRO A 537 -26.02 2.65 5.60
CA PRO A 537 -25.63 1.28 5.29
C PRO A 537 -24.29 1.13 4.57
N GLN A 538 -23.99 2.01 3.60
CA GLN A 538 -22.75 1.94 2.83
C GLN A 538 -21.51 2.25 3.68
N VAL A 539 -21.63 3.18 4.64
CA VAL A 539 -20.54 3.44 5.59
C VAL A 539 -20.44 2.29 6.59
N ALA A 540 -21.57 1.75 7.04
CA ALA A 540 -21.61 0.60 7.94
C ALA A 540 -20.92 -0.63 7.34
N SER A 541 -21.20 -0.96 6.07
CA SER A 541 -20.57 -2.10 5.38
C SER A 541 -19.06 -1.90 5.25
N ARG A 542 -18.60 -0.71 4.85
CA ARG A 542 -17.16 -0.40 4.78
C ARG A 542 -16.45 -0.46 6.13
N MET A 543 -17.13 -0.14 7.23
CA MET A 543 -16.56 -0.25 8.57
C MET A 543 -16.46 -1.70 9.07
N LEU A 544 -17.13 -2.65 8.41
CA LEU A 544 -17.09 -4.07 8.78
C LEU A 544 -15.80 -4.76 8.33
N THR A 545 -15.10 -4.25 7.31
CA THR A 545 -13.88 -4.85 6.71
C THR A 545 -12.87 -5.40 7.73
N PRO A 546 -12.49 -4.69 8.81
CA PRO A 546 -11.55 -5.21 9.81
C PRO A 546 -12.01 -6.49 10.53
N LEU A 547 -13.31 -6.72 10.67
CA LEU A 547 -13.88 -7.93 11.27
C LEU A 547 -13.88 -9.14 10.33
N THR A 548 -13.75 -8.92 9.02
CA THR A 548 -13.75 -10.00 8.01
C THR A 548 -12.46 -10.83 8.03
N ALA A 549 -11.35 -10.23 8.48
CA ALA A 549 -10.03 -10.86 8.51
C ALA A 549 -9.80 -11.81 9.72
N TRP A 550 -10.87 -12.31 10.35
CA TRP A 550 -10.77 -13.13 11.57
C TRP A 550 -9.97 -14.43 11.38
N ARG A 551 -9.79 -14.94 10.15
CA ARG A 551 -8.98 -16.14 9.89
C ARG A 551 -7.47 -15.94 10.14
N LYS A 552 -7.02 -14.69 10.15
CA LYS A 552 -5.59 -14.33 10.33
C LYS A 552 -5.17 -14.10 11.78
N VAL A 553 -6.11 -14.14 12.73
CA VAL A 553 -5.83 -13.90 14.15
C VAL A 553 -5.84 -15.20 14.96
N ASP A 554 -5.35 -15.16 16.20
CA ASP A 554 -5.35 -16.33 17.09
C ASP A 554 -6.76 -16.79 17.46
N ALA A 555 -6.90 -18.05 17.87
CA ALA A 555 -8.20 -18.70 18.12
C ALA A 555 -9.13 -17.93 19.08
N SER A 556 -8.56 -17.26 20.10
CA SER A 556 -9.36 -16.46 21.04
C SER A 556 -9.94 -15.23 20.35
N ALA A 557 -9.10 -14.50 19.61
CA ALA A 557 -9.54 -13.37 18.82
C ALA A 557 -10.53 -13.77 17.70
N GLN A 558 -10.36 -14.94 17.06
CA GLN A 558 -11.31 -15.45 16.06
C GLN A 558 -12.70 -15.60 16.66
N ALA A 559 -12.81 -16.21 17.85
CA ALA A 559 -14.09 -16.40 18.53
C ALA A 559 -14.77 -15.06 18.85
N LEU A 560 -14.00 -14.08 19.33
CA LEU A 560 -14.50 -12.74 19.65
C LEU A 560 -15.00 -12.01 18.40
N MET A 561 -14.23 -11.99 17.31
CA MET A 561 -14.61 -11.35 16.05
C MET A 561 -15.84 -12.01 15.42
N LYS A 562 -15.90 -13.35 15.39
CA LYS A 562 -17.08 -14.09 14.91
C LYS A 562 -18.32 -13.78 15.73
N HIS A 563 -18.19 -13.74 17.05
CA HIS A 563 -19.30 -13.35 17.92
C HIS A 563 -19.82 -11.94 17.56
N GLN A 564 -18.93 -10.99 17.28
CA GLN A 564 -19.34 -9.65 16.83
C GLN A 564 -20.02 -9.66 15.46
N LEU A 565 -19.51 -10.44 14.49
CA LEU A 565 -20.16 -10.62 13.19
C LEU A 565 -21.56 -11.22 13.32
N GLN A 566 -21.74 -12.22 14.20
CA GLN A 566 -23.05 -12.79 14.52
C GLN A 566 -23.99 -11.77 15.15
N ARG A 567 -23.49 -10.91 16.06
CA ARG A 567 -24.28 -9.80 16.62
C ARG A 567 -24.74 -8.83 15.54
N ILE A 568 -23.86 -8.46 14.61
CA ILE A 568 -24.20 -7.58 13.48
C ILE A 568 -25.27 -8.25 12.60
N MET A 569 -25.12 -9.53 12.28
CA MET A 569 -26.12 -10.28 11.50
C MET A 569 -27.49 -10.39 12.18
N ALA A 570 -27.52 -10.40 13.51
CA ALA A 570 -28.75 -10.43 14.30
C ALA A 570 -29.43 -9.05 14.44
N THR A 571 -28.90 -8.01 13.79
CA THR A 571 -29.49 -6.66 13.82
C THR A 571 -30.88 -6.67 13.20
N GLU A 572 -31.86 -6.14 13.92
CA GLU A 572 -33.21 -5.92 13.39
C GLU A 572 -33.14 -4.93 12.21
N HIS A 573 -33.81 -5.25 11.10
CA HIS A 573 -33.74 -4.46 9.85
C HIS A 573 -32.31 -4.25 9.32
N ILE A 574 -31.49 -5.30 9.34
CA ILE A 574 -30.18 -5.28 8.68
C ILE A 574 -30.32 -4.92 7.19
N SER A 575 -29.50 -3.97 6.72
CA SER A 575 -29.43 -3.57 5.33
C SER A 575 -28.78 -4.65 4.46
N ASN A 576 -29.08 -4.65 3.16
CA ASN A 576 -28.45 -5.58 2.22
C ASN A 576 -26.92 -5.39 2.16
N ASP A 577 -26.45 -4.14 2.23
CA ASP A 577 -25.02 -3.80 2.23
C ASP A 577 -24.27 -4.53 3.37
N VAL A 578 -24.81 -4.44 4.59
CA VAL A 578 -24.19 -5.03 5.79
C VAL A 578 -24.43 -6.54 5.83
N TYR A 579 -25.62 -7.00 5.44
CA TYR A 579 -25.97 -8.42 5.43
C TYR A 579 -25.05 -9.21 4.50
N GLU A 580 -24.88 -8.79 3.25
CA GLU A 580 -24.04 -9.48 2.26
C GLU A 580 -22.60 -9.66 2.78
N LEU A 581 -22.04 -8.60 3.35
CA LEU A 581 -20.67 -8.60 3.83
C LEU A 581 -20.50 -9.47 5.08
N ALA A 582 -21.42 -9.35 6.03
CA ALA A 582 -21.39 -10.11 7.29
C ALA A 582 -21.63 -11.61 7.05
N SER A 583 -22.58 -11.97 6.17
CA SER A 583 -22.91 -13.36 5.86
C SER A 583 -21.74 -14.07 5.17
N LYS A 584 -21.20 -13.48 4.10
CA LYS A 584 -20.02 -14.03 3.40
C LYS A 584 -18.83 -14.17 4.35
N SER A 585 -18.68 -13.25 5.30
CA SER A 585 -17.57 -13.31 6.25
C SER A 585 -17.69 -14.41 7.29
N LEU A 586 -18.89 -14.88 7.61
CA LEU A 586 -19.10 -16.00 8.56
C LEU A 586 -18.96 -17.37 7.90
N ASP A 587 -19.21 -17.46 6.59
CA ASP A 587 -18.97 -18.64 5.76
C ASP A 587 -17.47 -18.88 5.58
#